data_AF-A0A366HVU7-F1
#
_entry.id   AF-A0A366HVU7-F1
#
_cell.length_a   1.000
_cell.length_b   1.000
_cell.length_c   1.000
_cell.angle_alpha   90.00
_cell.angle_beta   90.00
_cell.angle_gamma   90.00
#
_symmetry.space_group_name_H-M   'P 1'
#
loop_
_entity.id
_entity.type
_entity.pdbx_description
1 polymer ?
#
loop_
_entity_poly.entity_id
_entity_poly.type
_entity_poly.pdbx_seq_one_letter_code
_entity_poly.pdbx_strand_id
1 'polypeptide(L)' 'MNKTKQQCYNRRLYMIEGVDVLSRKITLADYIFDKKVELLISFEKAIFYANAFYDAIEKNIFLFLEFDEAKNKIIANQDE' A
#
# COMPACT_ATOMS: atom_id res chain seq x y z
N MET A 1 6.62 -2.78 37.18
CA MET A 1 6.74 -3.57 35.93
C MET A 1 6.08 -2.79 34.82
N ASN A 2 6.88 -2.07 34.02
CA ASN A 2 6.40 -1.32 32.87
C ASN A 2 5.94 -2.29 31.80
N LYS A 3 4.62 -2.35 31.56
CA LYS A 3 4.08 -2.91 30.33
C LYS A 3 4.37 -1.92 29.21
N THR A 4 5.61 -1.90 28.73
CA THR A 4 5.90 -1.36 27.41
C THR A 4 5.15 -2.28 26.45
N LYS A 5 3.92 -1.90 26.11
CA LYS A 5 3.13 -2.57 25.09
C LYS A 5 3.99 -2.52 23.84
N GLN A 6 4.61 -3.65 23.54
CA GLN A 6 5.18 -3.96 22.26
C GLN A 6 4.00 -3.88 21.28
N GLN A 7 3.74 -2.68 20.76
CA GLN A 7 2.86 -2.49 19.62
C GLN A 7 3.57 -3.23 18.48
N CYS A 8 3.21 -4.50 18.28
CA CYS A 8 3.68 -5.26 17.13
C CYS A 8 3.38 -4.45 15.88
N TYR A 9 4.43 -3.92 15.26
CA TYR A 9 4.41 -3.18 14.03
C TYR A 9 3.95 -4.11 12.91
N ASN A 10 2.64 -4.24 12.71
CA ASN A 10 2.06 -4.89 11.52
C ASN A 10 1.99 -3.92 10.32
N ARG A 11 2.70 -2.79 10.42
CA ARG A 11 2.93 -1.87 9.31
C ARG A 11 4.15 -2.32 8.53
N ARG A 12 3.99 -2.48 7.23
CA ARG A 12 5.08 -2.90 6.34
C ARG A 12 5.05 -2.07 5.07
N LEU A 13 6.22 -1.92 4.45
CA LEU A 13 6.35 -1.29 3.15
C LEU A 13 6.02 -2.32 2.08
N TYR A 14 5.06 -1.98 1.23
CA TYR A 14 4.69 -2.74 0.05
C TYR A 14 4.94 -1.89 -1.19
N MET A 15 5.47 -2.50 -2.24
CA MET A 15 5.56 -1.89 -3.56
C MET A 15 4.20 -1.97 -4.26
N ILE A 16 3.81 -0.93 -4.97
CA ILE A 16 2.68 -1.01 -5.91
C ILE A 16 3.16 -1.76 -7.16
N GLU A 17 2.51 -2.89 -7.48
CA GLU A 17 2.77 -3.65 -8.71
C GLU A 17 1.76 -3.33 -9.82
N GLY A 18 0.58 -2.82 -9.48
CA GLY A 18 -0.43 -2.47 -10.47
C GLY A 18 -1.67 -1.85 -9.88
N VAL A 19 -2.36 -1.06 -10.69
CA VAL A 19 -3.62 -0.41 -10.34
C VAL A 19 -4.60 -0.57 -11.49
N ASP A 20 -5.78 -1.12 -11.20
CA ASP A 20 -6.91 -1.18 -12.11
C ASP A 20 -8.00 -0.21 -11.64
N VAL A 21 -8.16 0.87 -12.39
CA VAL A 21 -9.11 1.95 -12.11
C VAL A 21 -10.56 1.48 -12.26
N LEU A 22 -10.84 0.61 -13.25
CA LEU A 22 -12.20 0.17 -13.56
C LEU A 22 -12.71 -0.81 -12.50
N SER A 23 -11.88 -1.78 -12.12
CA SER A 23 -12.23 -2.72 -11.03
C SER A 23 -11.97 -2.15 -9.64
N ARG A 24 -11.35 -0.96 -9.55
CA ARG A 24 -10.94 -0.28 -8.31
C ARG A 24 -10.04 -1.16 -7.44
N LYS A 25 -9.09 -1.84 -8.09
CA LYS A 25 -8.14 -2.74 -7.43
C LYS A 25 -6.74 -2.15 -7.45
N ILE A 26 -6.02 -2.32 -6.36
CA ILE A 26 -4.57 -2.10 -6.28
C ILE A 26 -3.89 -3.39 -5.86
N THR A 27 -2.78 -3.72 -6.53
CA THR A 27 -1.93 -4.87 -6.23
C THR A 27 -0.67 -4.37 -5.55
N LEU A 28 -0.41 -4.92 -4.36
CA LEU A 28 0.73 -4.59 -3.52
C LEU A 28 1.62 -5.83 -3.36
N ALA A 29 2.93 -5.66 -3.44
CA ALA A 29 3.90 -6.73 -3.20
C ALA A 29 4.92 -6.39 -2.10
N ASP A 30 5.16 -7.34 -1.21
CA ASP A 30 6.24 -7.34 -0.24
C ASP A 30 7.26 -8.41 -0.68
N TYR A 31 8.35 -7.96 -1.29
CA TYR A 31 9.39 -8.84 -1.81
C TYR A 31 10.31 -9.42 -0.72
N ILE A 32 10.28 -8.89 0.50
CA ILE A 32 11.06 -9.46 1.61
C ILE A 32 10.46 -10.81 2.01
N PHE A 33 9.13 -10.92 1.96
CA PHE A 33 8.40 -12.11 2.39
C PHE A 33 7.65 -12.82 1.26
N ASP A 34 7.92 -12.46 -0.01
CA ASP A 34 7.27 -13.01 -1.20
C ASP A 34 5.74 -13.03 -1.10
N LYS A 35 5.16 -11.91 -0.67
CA LYS A 35 3.72 -11.78 -0.41
C LYS A 35 3.09 -10.76 -1.36
N LYS A 36 1.89 -11.10 -1.85
CA LYS A 36 1.04 -10.19 -2.63
C LYS A 36 -0.32 -9.98 -1.98
N VAL A 37 -0.82 -8.76 -2.08
CA VAL A 37 -2.12 -8.36 -1.55
C VAL A 37 -2.87 -7.57 -2.61
N GLU A 38 -4.12 -7.97 -2.88
CA GLU A 38 -5.06 -7.18 -3.67
C GLU A 38 -6.04 -6.45 -2.74
N LEU A 39 -6.23 -5.16 -2.97
CA LEU A 39 -7.19 -4.36 -2.19
C LEU A 39 -8.20 -3.70 -3.12
N LEU A 40 -9.46 -3.73 -2.70
CA LEU A 40 -10.48 -2.83 -3.23
C LEU A 40 -10.31 -1.45 -2.59
N ILE A 41 -10.25 -0.42 -3.41
CA ILE A 41 -10.09 0.97 -2.99
C ILE A 41 -11.23 1.84 -3.53
N SER A 42 -11.33 3.08 -3.04
CA SER A 42 -12.29 4.03 -3.62
C SER A 42 -11.86 4.41 -5.03
N PHE A 43 -12.80 4.91 -5.83
CA PHE A 43 -12.51 5.33 -7.20
C PHE A 43 -11.49 6.48 -7.24
N GLU A 44 -11.61 7.43 -6.31
CA GLU A 44 -10.68 8.57 -6.18
C GLU A 44 -9.26 8.08 -5.85
N LYS A 45 -9.14 7.09 -4.95
CA LYS A 45 -7.85 6.45 -4.64
C LYS A 45 -7.31 5.67 -5.83
N ALA A 46 -8.17 5.00 -6.60
CA ALA A 46 -7.74 4.25 -7.78
C ALA A 46 -7.17 5.19 -8.85
N ILE A 47 -7.81 6.33 -9.10
CA ILE A 47 -7.26 7.37 -9.99
C ILE A 47 -5.93 7.91 -9.45
N PHE A 48 -5.89 8.27 -8.17
CA PHE A 48 -4.68 8.81 -7.54
C PHE A 48 -3.49 7.87 -7.67
N TYR A 49 -3.66 6.60 -7.30
CA TYR A 49 -2.57 5.62 -7.38
C TYR A 49 -2.24 5.23 -8.81
N ALA A 50 -3.20 5.19 -9.73
CA ALA A 50 -2.92 4.91 -11.14
C ALA A 50 -2.03 6.00 -11.74
N ASN A 51 -2.36 7.28 -11.53
CA ASN A 51 -1.53 8.38 -12.00
C ASN A 51 -0.11 8.32 -11.41
N ALA A 52 0.00 8.15 -10.10
CA ALA A 52 1.31 8.04 -9.44
C ALA A 52 2.12 6.83 -9.94
N PHE A 53 1.45 5.70 -10.21
CA PHE A 53 2.09 4.49 -10.73
C PHE A 53 2.59 4.67 -12.16
N TYR A 54 1.80 5.28 -13.06
CA TYR A 54 2.24 5.57 -14.42
C TYR A 54 3.40 6.58 -14.44
N ASP A 55 3.33 7.64 -13.63
CA ASP A 55 4.44 8.60 -13.47
C ASP A 55 5.72 7.91 -12.98
N ALA A 56 5.58 6.92 -12.09
CA ALA A 56 6.69 6.15 -11.57
C ALA A 56 7.34 5.27 -12.64
N ILE A 57 6.52 4.61 -13.47
CA ILE A 57 6.98 3.82 -14.61
C ILE A 57 7.75 4.71 -15.60
N GLU A 58 7.20 5.87 -15.95
CA GLU A 58 7.85 6.80 -16.89
C GLU A 58 9.21 7.28 -16.38
N LYS A 59 9.35 7.43 -15.06
CA LYS A 59 10.60 7.85 -14.41
C LYS A 59 11.52 6.69 -14.02
N ASN A 60 11.12 5.45 -14.28
CA ASN A 60 11.83 4.24 -13.88
C ASN A 60 12.13 4.19 -12.36
N ILE A 61 11.12 4.55 -11.55
CA ILE A 61 11.18 4.52 -10.08
C ILE A 61 10.15 3.54 -9.52
N PHE A 62 10.41 3.05 -8.31
CA PHE A 62 9.50 2.16 -7.59
C PHE A 62 8.68 2.95 -6.57
N LEU A 63 7.38 2.65 -6.48
CA LEU A 63 6.46 3.33 -5.59
C LEU A 63 6.06 2.41 -4.44
N PHE A 64 6.29 2.87 -3.21
CA PHE A 64 6.03 2.12 -1.99
C PHE A 64 4.98 2.79 -1.13
N LEU A 65 4.22 1.99 -0.41
CA LEU A 65 3.20 2.42 0.54
C LEU A 65 3.35 1.67 1.86
N GLU A 66 3.01 2.34 2.96
CA GLU A 66 2.80 1.66 4.23
C GLU A 66 1.44 0.96 4.25
N PHE A 67 1.46 -0.31 4.59
CA PHE A 67 0.27 -1.16 4.69
C PHE A 67 0.16 -1.76 6.09
N ASP A 68 -0.98 -1.56 6.74
CA ASP A 68 -1.35 -2.23 7.99
C ASP A 68 -2.01 -3.57 7.65
N GLU A 69 -1.25 -4.66 7.77
CA GLU A 69 -1.75 -5.99 7.44
C GLU A 69 -2.88 -6.44 8.36
N ALA A 70 -2.88 -6.01 9.62
CA ALA A 70 -3.91 -6.41 10.58
C ALA A 70 -5.25 -5.76 10.27
N LYS A 71 -5.23 -4.54 9.72
CA LYS A 71 -6.43 -3.78 9.34
C LYS A 71 -6.76 -3.90 7.86
N ASN A 72 -5.93 -4.58 7.08
CA ASN A 72 -6.04 -4.69 5.63
C ASN A 72 -6.21 -3.31 4.95
N LYS A 73 -5.40 -2.32 5.39
CA LYS A 73 -5.56 -0.91 5.00
C LYS A 73 -4.22 -0.25 4.67
N ILE A 74 -4.19 0.51 3.57
CA ILE A 74 -3.09 1.44 3.26
C ILE A 74 -3.14 2.62 4.23
N ILE A 75 -2.03 2.92 4.88
CA ILE A 75 -1.90 4.05 5.79
C ILE A 75 -1.57 5.30 4.97
N ALA A 76 -2.32 6.38 5.18
CA ALA A 76 -2.01 7.70 4.67
C ALA A 76 -1.67 8.62 5.85
N ASN A 77 -0.69 9.51 5.68
CA ASN A 77 -0.22 10.45 6.72
C ASN A 77 -1.27 11.46 7.23
N GLN A 78 -2.54 11.34 6.83
CA GLN A 78 -3.64 12.24 7.24
C GLN A 78 -4.59 11.61 8.28
N ASP A 79 -4.30 10.40 8.77
CA ASP A 79 -5.14 9.68 9.76
C ASP A 79 -4.68 9.90 11.24
N GLU A 80 -3.94 10.98 11.53
CA GLU A 80 -3.61 11.42 12.91
C GLU A 80 -4.51 12.56 13.40
#